data_AF-A0A0N5CT18-F1
#
_entry.id   AF-A0A0N5CT18-F1
#
_cell.length_a   1.000
_cell.length_b   1.000
_cell.length_c   1.000
_cell.angle_alpha   90.00
_cell.angle_beta   90.00
_cell.angle_gamma   90.00
#
_symmetry.space_group_name_H-M   'P 1'
#
loop_
_entity.id
_entity.type
_entity.pdbx_description
1 polymer ?
#
loop_
_entity_poly.entity_id
_entity_poly.type
_entity_poly.pdbx_seq_one_letter_code
_entity_poly.pdbx_strand_id
1 'polypeptide(L)' 'MKYVFIVSYFFFPSSAFSVASESRDTAMWNLCGMSECYLSYSGIAFIDYGCYCGFGGSGIPVNEIDT' A
#
# COMPACT_ATOMS: atom_id res chain seq x y z
N MET A 1 6.92 9.26 10.65
CA MET A 1 7.45 10.01 11.81
C MET A 1 6.30 10.18 12.79
N LYS A 2 6.39 9.51 13.95
CA LYS A 2 5.34 9.45 14.98
C LYS A 2 5.49 10.68 15.89
N TYR A 3 4.52 11.60 15.87
CA TYR A 3 4.42 12.63 16.90
C TYR A 3 3.46 12.14 17.98
N VAL A 4 4.05 11.60 19.05
CA VAL A 4 3.35 11.23 20.29
C VAL A 4 3.41 12.45 21.21
N PHE A 5 2.33 13.24 21.24
CA PHE A 5 2.13 14.24 22.29
C PHE A 5 1.38 13.58 23.44
N ILE A 6 2.13 13.11 24.44
CA ILE A 6 1.60 12.72 25.75
C ILE A 6 1.31 14.02 26.50
N VAL A 7 0.05 14.45 26.52
CA VAL A 7 -0.42 15.42 27.52
C VAL A 7 -1.13 14.64 28.61
N SER A 8 -0.56 14.80 29.79
CA SER A 8 -0.79 14.14 31.07
C SER A 8 -2.20 14.34 31.64
N TYR A 9 -2.73 13.23 32.16
CA TYR A 9 -3.60 13.11 33.34
C TYR A 9 -5.00 13.73 33.32
N PHE A 10 -6.00 12.92 32.95
CA PHE A 10 -7.30 12.86 33.65
C PHE A 10 -7.81 11.41 33.66
N PHE A 11 -8.14 10.91 34.85
CA PHE A 11 -8.63 9.56 35.13
C PHE A 11 -10.08 9.40 34.63
N PHE A 12 -10.28 8.84 33.45
CA PHE A 12 -11.59 8.35 32.96
C PHE A 12 -11.41 6.90 32.49
N PRO A 13 -12.28 5.94 32.88
CA PRO A 13 -12.20 4.59 32.36
C PRO A 13 -12.84 4.58 30.96
N SER A 14 -12.14 5.16 29.99
CA SER A 14 -12.49 5.03 28.58
C SER A 14 -11.89 3.73 28.08
N SER A 15 -12.75 2.77 27.74
CA SER A 15 -12.38 1.72 26.80
C SER A 15 -11.73 2.39 25.59
N ALA A 16 -10.45 2.14 25.37
CA ALA A 16 -9.71 2.72 24.26
C ALA A 16 -10.28 2.15 22.94
N PHE A 17 -11.26 2.83 22.36
CA PHE A 17 -11.74 2.55 21.02
C PHE A 17 -10.65 3.00 20.04
N SER A 18 -9.87 2.05 19.55
CA SER A 18 -8.93 2.30 18.47
C SER A 18 -9.69 2.28 17.15
N VAL A 19 -10.01 3.46 16.61
CA VAL A 19 -10.41 3.59 15.22
C VAL A 19 -9.15 3.35 14.39
N ALA A 20 -9.06 2.19 13.75
CA ALA A 20 -8.08 1.97 12.69
C ALA A 20 -8.46 2.91 11.52
N SER A 21 -7.82 4.07 11.44
CA SER A 21 -7.95 4.92 10.27
C SER A 21 -7.15 4.28 9.12
N GLU A 22 -7.81 3.55 8.23
CA GLU A 22 -7.21 3.20 6.94
C GLU A 22 -6.99 4.51 6.17
N SER A 23 -5.72 4.88 5.98
CA SER A 23 -5.36 5.94 5.05
C SER A 23 -5.84 5.52 3.66
N ARG A 24 -6.69 6.34 3.03
CA ARG A 24 -7.30 6.07 1.72
C ARG A 24 -6.27 6.05 0.56
N ASP A 25 -5.02 6.38 0.86
CA ASP A 25 -3.90 6.43 -0.09
C ASP A 25 -2.97 5.21 0.03
N THR A 26 -3.49 4.04 0.42
CA THR A 26 -2.71 2.78 0.45
C THR A 26 -2.90 1.91 -0.78
N ALA A 27 -3.60 2.38 -1.83
CA ALA A 27 -3.86 1.57 -3.01
C ALA A 27 -2.58 0.94 -3.60
N MET A 28 -1.48 1.70 -3.67
CA MET A 28 -0.20 1.19 -4.16
C MET A 28 0.45 0.19 -3.19
N TRP A 29 0.33 0.42 -1.88
CA TRP A 29 0.81 -0.51 -0.86
C TRP A 29 0.01 -1.82 -0.83
N ASN A 30 -1.30 -1.74 -1.08
CA ASN A 30 -2.17 -2.90 -1.23
C ASN A 30 -1.79 -3.69 -2.48
N LEU A 31 -1.52 -3.03 -3.62
CA LEU A 31 -1.00 -3.70 -4.82
C LEU A 31 0.33 -4.40 -4.52
N CYS A 32 1.23 -3.75 -3.79
CA CYS A 32 2.51 -4.33 -3.38
C CYS A 32 2.31 -5.59 -2.53
N GLY A 33 1.47 -5.54 -1.49
CA GLY A 33 1.17 -6.70 -0.66
C GLY A 33 0.52 -7.85 -1.44
N MET A 34 -0.39 -7.54 -2.37
CA MET A 34 -1.02 -8.54 -3.24
C MET A 34 0.00 -9.23 -4.15
N SER A 35 0.89 -8.46 -4.77
CA SER A 35 1.95 -9.02 -5.63
C SER A 35 2.93 -9.89 -4.85
N GLU A 36 3.29 -9.51 -3.62
CA GLU A 36 4.16 -10.32 -2.77
C GLU A 36 3.48 -11.65 -2.41
N CYS A 37 2.18 -11.61 -2.11
CA CYS A 37 1.39 -12.78 -1.75
C CYS A 37 1.18 -13.75 -2.92
N TYR A 38 0.80 -13.25 -4.10
CA TYR A 38 0.40 -14.09 -5.24
C TYR A 38 1.56 -14.42 -6.18
N LEU A 39 2.47 -13.47 -6.41
CA LEU A 39 3.55 -13.60 -7.39
C LEU A 39 4.91 -13.87 -6.73
N SER A 40 5.02 -13.75 -5.41
CA SER A 40 6.29 -13.83 -4.68
C SER A 40 7.32 -12.77 -5.12
N TYR A 41 6.85 -11.65 -5.68
CA TYR A 41 7.65 -10.48 -6.05
C TYR A 41 7.07 -9.23 -5.39
N SER A 42 7.94 -8.30 -5.01
CA SER A 42 7.47 -7.01 -4.50
C SER A 42 6.85 -6.16 -5.61
N GLY A 43 5.80 -5.40 -5.30
CA GLY A 43 5.06 -4.61 -6.29
C GLY A 43 5.91 -3.55 -6.99
N ILE A 44 7.00 -3.13 -6.35
CA ILE A 44 8.03 -2.27 -6.93
C ILE A 44 8.68 -2.84 -8.20
N ALA A 45 8.65 -4.16 -8.40
CA ALA A 45 9.16 -4.79 -9.63
C ALA A 45 8.33 -4.43 -10.87
N PHE A 46 7.12 -3.91 -10.69
CA PHE A 46 6.16 -3.63 -11.78
C PHE A 46 5.96 -2.12 -12.04
N ILE A 47 6.76 -1.24 -11.44
CA ILE A 47 6.57 0.22 -11.59
C ILE A 47 7.01 0.74 -12.98
N ASP A 48 7.89 0.00 -13.66
CA ASP A 48 8.41 0.34 -14.99
C ASP A 48 8.81 -0.94 -15.74
N TYR A 49 7.88 -1.89 -15.81
CA TYR A 49 8.09 -3.19 -16.44
C TYR A 49 7.25 -3.30 -17.71
N GLY A 50 7.89 -3.67 -18.83
CA GLY A 50 7.19 -3.88 -20.09
C GLY A 50 6.59 -2.60 -20.68
N CYS A 51 5.39 -2.70 -21.23
CA CYS A 51 4.67 -1.64 -21.92
C CYS A 51 3.47 -1.10 -21.13
N TYR A 52 2.96 -1.84 -20.13
CA TYR A 52 1.72 -1.53 -19.42
C TYR A 52 1.86 -1.54 -17.89
N CYS A 53 2.80 -2.28 -17.32
CA CYS A 53 3.04 -2.25 -15.88
C CYS A 53 3.80 -0.97 -15.49
N GLY A 54 3.05 0.04 -15.05
CA GLY A 54 3.56 1.35 -14.65
C GLY A 54 2.51 2.44 -14.82
N PHE A 55 2.95 3.70 -14.94
CA PHE A 55 2.04 4.80 -15.24
C PHE A 55 1.73 4.87 -16.74
N GLY A 56 0.45 4.77 -17.11
CA GLY A 56 0.00 4.85 -18.50
C GLY A 56 -0.12 3.47 -19.14
N GLY A 57 0.46 3.30 -20.34
CA GLY A 57 0.59 2.00 -21.02
C GLY A 57 0.20 2.02 -22.50
N SER A 58 1.08 1.52 -23.36
CA SER A 58 0.83 1.36 -24.80
C SER A 58 1.88 0.48 -25.47
N GLY A 59 1.50 -0.34 -26.45
CA GLY A 59 2.43 -1.12 -27.26
C GLY A 59 1.98 -2.56 -27.45
N ILE A 60 2.94 -3.46 -27.67
CA ILE A 60 2.71 -4.91 -27.67
C ILE A 60 3.26 -5.45 -26.35
N PRO A 61 2.45 -6.15 -25.53
CA PRO A 61 2.88 -6.64 -24.23
C PRO A 61 4.08 -7.59 -24.37
N VAL A 62 5.05 -7.47 -23.47
CA VAL A 62 6.30 -8.27 -23.55
C VAL A 62 6.11 -9.71 -23.09
N ASN A 63 5.14 -9.95 -22.20
CA ASN A 63 4.70 -11.26 -21.74
C ASN A 63 3.30 -11.20 -21.11
N GLU A 64 2.85 -12.32 -20.53
CA GLU A 64 1.53 -12.44 -19.89
C GLU A 64 1.33 -11.49 -18.71
N ILE A 65 2.40 -11.14 -17.98
CA ILE A 65 2.32 -10.21 -16.83
C ILE A 65 2.05 -8.77 -17.31
N ASP A 66 2.51 -8.41 -18.51
CA ASP A 66 2.42 -7.07 -19.09
C ASP A 66 1.14 -6.85 -19.93
N THR A 67 0.18 -7.78 -19.89
CA THR A 67 -1.09 -7.70 -20.62
C THR A 67 -2.19 -7.11 -19.75
#